data_AF-A0A9X9WED4-F1
#
_entry.id   AF-A0A9X9WED4-F1
#
_cell.length_a   1.000
_cell.length_b   1.000
_cell.length_c   1.000
_cell.angle_alpha   90.00
_cell.angle_beta   90.00
_cell.angle_gamma   90.00
#
_symmetry.space_group_name_H-M   'P 1'
#
loop_
_entity.id
_entity.type
_entity.pdbx_description
1 polymer ?
#
loop_
_entity_poly.entity_id
_entity_poly.type
_entity_poly.pdbx_seq_one_letter_code
_entity_poly.pdbx_strand_id
1 'polypeptide(L)'
;MWLDPAGPVAQIGIVGFDGQIEVEALRLYGLPEAAPALLCGTPALPVGQREFAAEVSWDLPNLAPGATSLLDVTVAGARQGDIAQAALASSTRFIELDAAAWSINMVRVMARNISPTATFDLGAATLSVAARKRGLP
;
A
#
# COMPACT_ATOMS: atom_id res chain seq x y z
N MET A 1 13.08 -15.04 -35.20
CA MET A 1 12.52 -15.94 -34.17
C MET A 1 11.19 -15.33 -33.75
N TRP A 2 10.11 -16.06 -33.94
CA TRP A 2 8.72 -15.59 -33.77
C TRP A 2 8.33 -15.62 -32.29
N LEU A 3 7.56 -14.62 -31.86
CA LEU A 3 7.12 -14.41 -30.49
C LEU A 3 5.93 -15.31 -30.14
N ASP A 4 5.97 -15.91 -28.96
CA ASP A 4 4.85 -16.59 -28.29
C ASP A 4 3.86 -15.52 -27.75
N PRO A 5 2.52 -15.65 -27.86
CA PRO A 5 1.56 -14.60 -27.51
C PRO A 5 1.31 -14.41 -26.00
N ALA A 6 1.98 -15.14 -25.11
CA ALA A 6 1.61 -15.21 -23.69
C ALA A 6 2.51 -14.38 -22.76
N GLY A 7 2.35 -13.05 -22.78
CA GLY A 7 2.75 -12.16 -21.68
C GLY A 7 3.55 -10.90 -22.08
N PRO A 8 3.41 -9.76 -21.35
CA PRO A 8 4.13 -8.53 -21.63
C PRO A 8 5.55 -8.62 -21.04
N VAL A 9 6.43 -9.35 -21.72
CA VAL A 9 7.85 -9.39 -21.38
C VAL A 9 8.63 -8.47 -22.32
N ALA A 10 9.45 -7.59 -21.75
CA ALA A 10 10.52 -6.95 -22.49
C ALA A 10 11.70 -7.94 -22.54
N GLN A 11 11.90 -8.58 -23.69
CA GLN A 11 13.09 -9.40 -23.91
C GLN A 11 14.25 -8.48 -24.33
N ILE A 12 15.23 -8.29 -23.45
CA ILE A 12 16.45 -7.54 -23.73
C ILE A 12 17.55 -8.53 -24.06
N GLY A 13 17.87 -8.66 -25.35
CA GLY A 13 19.01 -9.45 -25.80
C GLY A 13 20.29 -8.63 -25.77
N ILE A 14 21.32 -9.12 -25.10
CA ILE A 14 22.68 -8.57 -25.16
C ILE A 14 23.47 -9.48 -26.08
N VAL A 15 23.81 -9.00 -27.27
CA VAL A 15 24.61 -9.75 -28.24
C VAL A 15 26.07 -9.39 -28.03
N GLY A 16 26.88 -10.37 -27.63
CA GLY A 16 28.32 -10.22 -27.56
C GLY A 16 29.03 -10.57 -28.87
N PHE A 17 30.18 -9.94 -29.09
CA PHE A 17 31.18 -10.36 -30.08
C PHE A 17 32.30 -11.14 -29.36
N ASP A 18 33.43 -11.39 -30.03
CA ASP A 18 34.55 -12.19 -29.48
C ASP A 18 35.26 -11.45 -28.33
N GLY A 19 34.70 -11.52 -27.11
CA GLY A 19 35.24 -10.93 -25.88
C GLY A 19 34.27 -11.00 -24.69
N GLN A 20 34.77 -10.77 -23.47
CA GLN A 20 33.90 -10.58 -22.31
C GLN A 20 33.22 -9.21 -22.38
N ILE A 21 31.92 -9.17 -22.10
CA ILE A 21 31.14 -7.94 -21.99
C ILE A 21 30.61 -7.83 -20.57
N GLU A 22 30.90 -6.72 -19.91
CA GLU A 22 30.33 -6.35 -18.63
C GLU A 22 29.22 -5.31 -18.86
N VAL A 23 28.05 -5.58 -18.26
CA VAL A 23 26.92 -4.64 -18.28
C VAL A 23 27.03 -3.79 -17.02
N GLU A 24 27.58 -2.59 -17.16
CA GLU A 24 27.81 -1.71 -16.01
C GLU A 24 26.52 -1.06 -15.49
N ALA A 25 25.56 -0.76 -16.39
CA ALA A 25 24.26 -0.22 -16.02
C ALA A 25 23.19 -0.48 -17.09
N LEU A 26 21.96 -0.80 -16.65
CA LEU A 26 20.76 -0.87 -17.48
C LEU A 26 19.68 0.02 -16.85
N ARG A 27 19.23 1.04 -17.59
CA ARG A 27 18.09 1.89 -17.18
C ARG A 27 16.90 1.61 -18.08
N LEU A 28 15.83 1.10 -17.49
CA LEU A 28 14.56 0.89 -18.19
C LEU A 28 13.62 2.05 -17.85
N TYR A 29 13.18 2.79 -18.86
CA TYR A 29 12.17 3.83 -18.69
C TYR A 29 10.81 3.27 -19.10
N GLY A 30 9.85 3.36 -18.19
CA GLY A 30 8.48 2.92 -18.42
C GLY A 30 7.55 3.54 -17.39
N LEU A 31 6.27 3.61 -17.74
CA LEU A 31 5.22 3.89 -16.78
C LEU A 31 5.24 2.80 -15.69
N PRO A 32 5.11 3.13 -14.39
CA PRO A 32 5.08 2.14 -13.31
C PRO A 32 4.05 1.02 -13.55
N GLU A 33 2.97 1.33 -14.26
CA GLU A 33 1.87 0.45 -14.64
C GLU A 33 2.27 -0.61 -15.68
N ALA A 34 3.34 -0.36 -16.44
CA ALA A 34 3.85 -1.25 -17.49
C ALA A 34 5.14 -1.97 -17.08
N ALA A 35 5.65 -1.74 -15.87
CA ALA A 35 6.86 -2.38 -15.40
C ALA A 35 6.64 -3.89 -15.13
N PRO A 36 7.50 -4.79 -15.67
CA PRO A 36 7.38 -6.22 -15.40
C PRO A 36 7.42 -6.52 -13.90
N ALA A 37 6.57 -7.45 -13.43
CA ALA A 37 6.48 -7.83 -12.01
C ALA A 37 7.83 -8.22 -11.38
N LEU A 38 8.73 -8.79 -12.18
CA LEU A 38 10.09 -9.17 -11.80
C LEU A 38 10.98 -7.96 -11.42
N LEU A 39 10.69 -6.78 -11.95
CA LEU A 39 11.40 -5.52 -11.69
C LEU A 39 10.70 -4.63 -10.66
N CYS A 40 9.43 -4.91 -10.32
CA CYS A 40 8.64 -4.12 -9.35
C CYS A 40 9.00 -4.35 -7.88
N GLY A 41 10.04 -5.14 -7.57
CA GLY A 41 10.61 -5.29 -6.22
C GLY A 41 9.68 -5.88 -5.15
N THR A 42 8.42 -6.19 -5.48
CA THR A 42 7.39 -6.69 -4.57
C THR A 42 6.50 -7.72 -5.27
N PRO A 43 6.88 -9.01 -5.29
CA PRO A 43 6.14 -10.06 -5.99
C PRO A 43 4.72 -10.33 -5.45
N ALA A 44 4.31 -9.62 -4.39
CA ALA A 44 2.99 -9.73 -3.77
C ALA A 44 1.99 -8.67 -4.26
N LEU A 45 2.41 -7.72 -5.11
CA LEU A 45 1.52 -6.70 -5.68
C LEU A 45 1.23 -6.99 -7.16
N PRO A 46 -0.02 -6.78 -7.64
CA PRO A 46 -0.33 -6.74 -9.06
C PRO A 46 0.57 -5.75 -9.82
N VAL A 47 0.83 -6.05 -11.10
CA VAL A 47 1.58 -5.15 -11.99
C VAL A 47 0.91 -3.77 -12.01
N GLY A 48 1.70 -2.73 -11.77
CA GLY A 48 1.24 -1.34 -11.69
C GLY A 48 0.78 -0.85 -10.32
N GLN A 49 0.77 -1.71 -9.31
CA GLN A 49 0.44 -1.32 -7.95
C GLN A 49 1.70 -1.13 -7.10
N ARG A 50 1.76 -0.03 -6.34
CA ARG A 50 2.91 0.31 -5.46
C ARG A 50 2.64 0.10 -3.97
N GLU A 51 1.39 -0.14 -3.60
CA GLU A 51 0.93 -0.22 -2.21
C GLU A 51 -0.10 -1.33 -2.06
N PHE A 52 -0.05 -2.07 -0.95
CA PHE A 52 -1.15 -2.96 -0.58
C PHE A 52 -2.31 -2.10 -0.10
N ALA A 53 -3.54 -2.36 -0.53
CA ALA A 53 -4.70 -1.55 -0.14
C ALA A 53 -5.92 -2.42 0.20
N ALA A 54 -6.74 -1.92 1.11
CA ALA A 54 -8.03 -2.50 1.47
C ALA A 54 -9.04 -1.40 1.78
N GLU A 55 -10.31 -1.64 1.49
CA GLU A 55 -11.43 -0.82 1.94
C GLU A 55 -12.39 -1.65 2.77
N VAL A 56 -12.81 -1.10 3.90
CA VAL A 56 -13.77 -1.74 4.81
C VAL A 56 -14.79 -0.71 5.29
N SER A 57 -15.99 -1.18 5.66
CA SER A 57 -16.92 -0.35 6.40
C SER A 57 -16.57 -0.39 7.89
N TRP A 58 -16.44 0.78 8.51
CA TRP A 58 -16.23 0.92 9.95
C TRP A 58 -17.34 1.75 10.56
N ASP A 59 -18.16 1.11 11.38
CA ASP A 59 -19.10 1.79 12.28
C ASP A 59 -18.35 2.19 13.55
N LEU A 60 -18.00 3.47 13.65
CA LEU A 60 -17.30 3.98 14.82
C LEU A 60 -18.27 4.07 16.00
N PRO A 61 -17.87 3.63 17.20
CA PRO A 61 -18.67 3.91 18.38
C PRO A 61 -18.76 5.42 18.60
N ASN A 62 -19.75 5.88 19.36
CA ASN A 62 -19.84 7.28 19.74
C ASN A 62 -18.57 7.71 20.52
N LEU A 63 -17.77 8.60 19.95
CA LEU A 63 -16.47 8.99 20.49
C LEU A 63 -16.59 10.28 21.29
N ALA A 64 -16.50 10.18 22.62
CA ALA A 64 -16.34 11.33 23.52
C ALA A 64 -15.02 12.10 23.26
N PRO A 65 -14.88 13.36 23.73
CA PRO A 65 -13.62 14.10 23.64
C PRO A 65 -12.41 13.29 24.11
N GLY A 66 -11.41 13.15 23.23
CA GLY A 66 -10.18 12.39 23.51
C GLY A 66 -10.31 10.88 23.45
N ALA A 67 -11.51 10.31 23.26
CA ALA A 67 -11.71 8.87 23.16
C ALA A 67 -11.08 8.31 21.87
N THR A 68 -10.66 7.05 21.94
CA THR A 68 -10.08 6.31 20.82
C THR A 68 -10.85 5.02 20.53
N SER A 69 -10.79 4.58 19.28
CA SER A 69 -11.27 3.27 18.83
C SER A 69 -10.23 2.62 17.93
N LEU A 70 -10.14 1.30 17.97
CA LEU A 70 -9.18 0.51 17.18
C LEU A 70 -9.92 -0.44 16.25
N LEU A 71 -9.39 -0.59 15.04
CA LEU A 71 -9.82 -1.62 14.09
C LEU A 71 -8.60 -2.26 13.44
N ASP A 72 -8.56 -3.58 13.40
CA ASP A 72 -7.59 -4.33 12.61
C ASP A 72 -8.16 -4.60 11.22
N VAL A 73 -7.46 -4.11 10.20
CA VAL A 73 -7.83 -4.26 8.79
C VAL A 73 -6.88 -5.25 8.13
N THR A 74 -7.45 -6.23 7.43
CA THR A 74 -6.66 -7.18 6.65
C THR A 74 -6.16 -6.49 5.38
N VAL A 75 -4.84 -6.34 5.27
CA VAL A 75 -4.14 -5.79 4.10
C VAL A 75 -3.14 -6.85 3.64
N ALA A 76 -3.57 -7.70 2.70
CA ALA A 76 -2.78 -8.83 2.24
C ALA A 76 -1.39 -8.37 1.73
N GLY A 77 -0.32 -9.02 2.21
CA GLY A 77 1.07 -8.70 1.85
C GLY A 77 1.75 -7.65 2.75
N ALA A 78 0.98 -6.91 3.56
CA ALA A 78 1.54 -6.04 4.60
C ALA A 78 2.34 -6.86 5.63
N ARG A 79 3.47 -6.31 6.07
CA ARG A 79 4.32 -6.88 7.11
C ARG A 79 4.58 -5.85 8.18
N GLN A 80 4.86 -6.32 9.39
CA GLN A 80 5.22 -5.44 10.48
C GLN A 80 6.40 -4.52 10.10
N GLY A 81 6.25 -3.22 10.36
CA GLY A 81 7.25 -2.20 10.01
C GLY A 81 7.13 -1.64 8.59
N ASP A 82 6.17 -2.10 7.79
CA ASP A 82 5.74 -1.38 6.58
C ASP A 82 5.12 -0.02 6.96
N ILE A 83 5.22 0.95 6.05
CA ILE A 83 4.62 2.28 6.24
C ILE A 83 3.13 2.15 5.95
N ALA A 84 2.28 2.46 6.93
CA ALA A 84 0.82 2.36 6.79
C ALA A 84 0.17 3.74 6.80
N GLN A 85 -0.92 3.87 6.07
CA GLN A 85 -1.78 5.06 6.03
C GLN A 85 -3.25 4.63 6.03
N ALA A 86 -4.10 5.46 6.64
CA ALA A 86 -5.54 5.26 6.68
C ALA A 86 -6.27 6.57 6.39
N ALA A 87 -7.40 6.46 5.70
CA ALA A 87 -8.30 7.57 5.42
C ALA A 87 -9.75 7.11 5.69
N LEU A 88 -10.52 7.94 6.38
CA LEU A 88 -11.92 7.68 6.68
C LEU A 88 -12.79 8.71 5.96
N ALA A 89 -13.84 8.23 5.28
CA ALA A 89 -14.88 9.08 4.70
C ALA A 89 -15.75 9.70 5.82
N SER A 90 -15.20 10.71 6.50
CA SER A 90 -15.79 11.31 7.69
C SER A 90 -16.57 12.59 7.37
N SER A 91 -17.69 12.81 8.06
CA SER A 91 -18.44 14.08 8.04
C SER A 91 -17.83 15.15 8.94
N THR A 92 -16.79 14.82 9.71
CA THR A 92 -16.08 15.74 10.60
C THR A 92 -14.56 15.65 10.43
N ARG A 93 -13.88 16.79 10.62
CA ARG A 93 -12.41 16.87 10.62
C ARG A 93 -11.77 16.57 11.98
N PHE A 94 -12.59 16.29 13.00
CA PHE A 94 -12.13 16.07 14.37
C PHE A 94 -11.82 14.61 14.69
N ILE A 95 -11.88 13.71 13.70
CA ILE A 95 -11.34 12.36 13.84
C ILE A 95 -9.95 12.32 13.21
N GLU A 96 -8.95 12.08 14.06
CA GLU A 96 -7.59 11.80 13.63
C GLU A 96 -7.39 10.29 13.51
N LEU A 97 -6.64 9.88 12.49
CA LEU A 97 -6.29 8.47 12.28
C LEU A 97 -4.78 8.28 12.46
N ASP A 98 -4.43 7.19 13.13
CA ASP A 98 -3.08 6.63 13.10
C ASP A 98 -3.15 5.18 12.59
N ALA A 99 -2.17 4.76 11.81
CA ALA A 99 -2.15 3.46 11.17
C ALA A 99 -0.78 2.80 11.31
N ALA A 100 -0.77 1.56 11.78
CA ALA A 100 0.45 0.78 11.97
C ALA A 100 0.32 -0.60 11.33
N ALA A 101 1.25 -0.96 10.45
CA ALA A 101 1.40 -2.35 10.02
C ALA A 101 1.86 -3.18 11.23
N TRP A 102 0.91 -3.86 11.86
CA TRP A 102 1.05 -4.42 13.21
C TRP A 102 1.55 -5.86 13.18
N SER A 103 1.00 -6.67 12.27
CA SER A 103 1.37 -8.07 12.09
C SER A 103 1.30 -8.47 10.62
N ILE A 104 1.58 -9.74 10.32
CA ILE A 104 1.45 -10.27 8.95
C ILE A 104 0.03 -10.05 8.46
N ASN A 105 -0.08 -9.43 7.28
CA ASN A 105 -1.31 -9.10 6.57
C ASN A 105 -2.29 -8.19 7.35
N MET A 106 -1.85 -7.49 8.40
CA MET A 106 -2.74 -6.63 9.19
C MET A 106 -2.17 -5.25 9.43
N VAL A 107 -3.03 -4.26 9.23
CA VAL A 107 -2.81 -2.88 9.66
C VAL A 107 -3.82 -2.57 10.77
N ARG A 108 -3.31 -2.10 11.91
CA ARG A 108 -4.13 -1.57 13.00
C ARG A 108 -4.34 -0.09 12.76
N VAL A 109 -5.60 0.33 12.74
CA VAL A 109 -5.99 1.74 12.63
C VAL A 109 -6.57 2.20 13.96
N MET A 110 -6.09 3.33 14.47
CA MET A 110 -6.67 4.04 15.60
C MET A 110 -7.40 5.27 15.09
N ALA A 111 -8.67 5.41 15.45
CA ALA A 111 -9.40 6.66 15.34
C ALA A 111 -9.41 7.36 16.69
N ARG A 112 -9.17 8.67 16.71
CA ARG A 112 -9.22 9.51 17.91
C ARG A 112 -10.09 10.73 17.68
N ASN A 113 -11.01 11.01 18.60
CA ASN A 113 -11.69 12.29 18.62
C ASN A 113 -10.77 13.36 19.24
N ILE A 114 -10.32 14.31 18.42
CA ILE A 114 -9.46 15.42 18.82
C ILE A 114 -10.25 16.71 19.16
N SER A 115 -11.58 16.67 19.11
CA SER A 115 -12.38 17.78 19.61
C SER A 115 -12.26 17.89 21.14
N PRO A 116 -12.07 19.10 21.69
CA PRO A 116 -11.96 19.29 23.13
C PRO A 116 -13.31 19.19 23.87
N THR A 117 -14.44 19.26 23.15
CA THR A 117 -15.76 19.45 23.77
C THR A 117 -16.88 18.63 23.13
N ALA A 118 -16.75 18.24 21.86
CA ALA A 118 -17.82 17.57 21.13
C ALA A 118 -17.63 16.05 21.13
N THR A 119 -18.75 15.33 21.24
CA THR A 119 -18.82 13.89 21.02
C THR A 119 -19.33 13.66 19.59
N PHE A 120 -18.79 12.68 18.86
CA PHE A 120 -19.20 12.37 17.50
C PHE A 120 -19.68 10.93 17.35
N ASP A 121 -20.85 10.80 16.73
CA ASP A 121 -21.39 9.56 16.18
C ASP A 121 -21.43 9.72 14.66
N LEU A 122 -20.62 8.92 13.97
CA LEU A 122 -20.43 9.02 12.51
C LEU A 122 -21.22 7.97 11.75
N GLY A 123 -21.78 6.97 12.45
CA GLY A 123 -22.27 5.74 11.85
C GLY A 123 -21.22 5.00 11.02
N ALA A 124 -21.69 4.08 10.18
CA ALA A 124 -20.84 3.33 9.26
C ALA A 124 -20.25 4.24 8.17
N ALA A 125 -18.92 4.30 8.12
CA ALA A 125 -18.16 5.04 7.11
C ALA A 125 -17.14 4.14 6.40
N THR A 126 -16.79 4.49 5.17
CA THR A 126 -15.73 3.78 4.43
C THR A 126 -14.37 4.18 4.98
N LEU A 127 -13.59 3.17 5.38
CA LEU A 127 -12.18 3.28 5.75
C LEU A 127 -11.33 2.67 4.63
N SER A 128 -10.47 3.48 4.02
CA SER A 128 -9.45 3.03 3.07
C SER A 128 -8.10 2.96 3.79
N VAL A 129 -7.41 1.83 3.66
CA VAL A 129 -6.11 1.58 4.31
C VAL A 129 -5.11 1.14 3.26
N ALA A 130 -3.90 1.70 3.30
CA ALA A 130 -2.81 1.26 2.45
C ALA A 130 -1.52 1.03 3.25
N ALA A 131 -0.71 0.08 2.79
CA ALA A 131 0.62 -0.20 3.32
C ALA A 131 1.65 -0.24 2.19
N ARG A 132 2.75 0.47 2.39
CA ARG A 132 3.91 0.50 1.48
C ARG A 132 5.10 -0.16 2.15
N LYS A 133 5.84 -0.98 1.39
CA LYS A 133 7.09 -1.56 1.88
C LYS A 133 8.07 -0.47 2.29
N ARG A 134 8.72 -0.68 3.44
CA ARG A 134 9.84 0.17 3.85
C ARG A 134 10.95 0.07 2.81
N GLY A 135 11.23 1.16 2.11
CA GLY A 135 12.43 1.26 1.29
C GLY A 135 13.67 1.20 2.19
N LEU A 136 14.72 0.50 1.76
CA LEU A 136 16.04 0.74 2.34
C LEU A 136 16.44 2.18 1.97
N PRO A 137 17.05 2.94 2.90
CA PRO A 137 17.56 4.28 2.59
C PRO A 137 18.64 4.25 1.50
#